data_AF-A0A662Q9X5-F1
#
_entry.id   AF-A0A662Q9X5-F1
#
_cell.length_a   1.000
_cell.length_b   1.000
_cell.length_c   1.000
_cell.angle_alpha   90.00
_cell.angle_beta   90.00
_cell.angle_gamma   90.00
#
_symmetry.space_group_name_H-M   'P 1'
#
loop_
_entity.id
_entity.type
_entity.pdbx_description
1 polymer ?
#
loop_
_entity_poly.entity_id
_entity_poly.type
_entity_poly.pdbx_seq_one_letter_code
_entity_poly.pdbx_strand_id
1 'polypeptide(L)'
;AFKRRKNSDIILALFAIFTIYFSSTMVRLSTLAAPGVAVMAGLGLAEILGGFARAMKLASAKTKIKPVGIEYYVLTPILVVGILILGIVPGAYGLRYSISAIDVGYTPPTIVSASTPFRMAIPAWLKTLEWMRTNLPKDAVIACWWDYGYWVTILGNRTSIVDNATLNSTQIGEIGYAFMSNETVAYKIFKKLGATHVLIFVTHVSYGQEARLLGYGDEGKWIWMLRIAEQEGHEINEEEYLTERGAPTNKFWSETTLGQLIPYKPTQIATGRTVYAYQLTQLKHFKLVYESDRPYSSFAYVYIYEIVD
;
A
#
# COMPACT_ATOMS: atom_id res chain seq x y z
N ALA A 1 -16.46 31.48 13.83
CA ALA A 1 -17.67 31.05 13.12
C ALA A 1 -18.98 31.32 13.89
N PHE A 2 -19.38 30.48 14.87
CA PHE A 2 -20.72 30.56 15.50
C PHE A 2 -21.06 31.87 16.24
N LYS A 3 -20.06 32.63 16.68
CA LYS A 3 -20.24 33.89 17.42
C LYS A 3 -20.46 35.11 16.52
N ARG A 4 -19.98 35.07 15.27
CA ARG A 4 -20.03 36.20 14.32
C ARG A 4 -21.18 36.08 13.31
N ARG A 5 -21.76 34.88 13.15
CA ARG A 5 -22.96 34.56 12.34
C ARG A 5 -22.96 35.15 10.90
N LYS A 6 -21.79 35.35 10.28
CA LYS A 6 -21.73 35.76 8.87
C LYS A 6 -22.03 34.57 7.96
N ASN A 7 -22.57 34.81 6.77
CA ASN A 7 -22.85 33.76 5.79
C ASN A 7 -21.60 32.91 5.47
N SER A 8 -20.42 33.53 5.40
CA SER A 8 -19.13 32.85 5.23
C SER A 8 -18.78 31.91 6.38
N ASP A 9 -19.09 32.29 7.62
CA ASP A 9 -18.84 31.49 8.81
C ASP A 9 -19.74 30.24 8.86
N ILE A 10 -20.98 30.36 8.38
CA ILE A 10 -21.94 29.26 8.32
C ILE A 10 -21.49 28.25 7.27
N ILE A 11 -21.11 28.71 6.07
CA ILE A 11 -20.59 27.85 5.00
C ILE A 11 -19.35 27.10 5.48
N LEU A 12 -18.41 27.79 6.15
CA LEU A 12 -17.20 27.16 6.66
C LEU A 12 -17.50 26.13 7.76
N ALA A 13 -18.44 26.42 8.66
CA ALA A 13 -18.85 25.48 9.70
C ALA A 13 -19.51 24.22 9.12
N LEU A 14 -20.41 24.39 8.14
CA LEU A 14 -21.01 23.26 7.42
C LEU A 14 -19.94 22.45 6.69
N PHE A 15 -19.05 23.10 5.95
CA PHE A 15 -17.94 22.45 5.27
C PHE A 15 -17.08 21.62 6.24
N ALA A 16 -16.72 22.18 7.41
CA ALA A 16 -15.96 21.46 8.43
C ALA A 16 -16.73 20.24 8.98
N ILE A 17 -18.03 20.37 9.26
CA ILE A 17 -18.84 19.25 9.79
C ILE A 17 -18.96 18.13 8.74
N PHE A 18 -19.29 18.47 7.49
CA PHE A 18 -19.43 17.47 6.42
C PHE A 18 -18.10 16.79 6.10
N THR A 19 -17.02 17.55 5.97
CA THR A 19 -15.69 16.98 5.70
C THR A 19 -15.22 16.05 6.81
N ILE A 20 -15.43 16.42 8.09
CA ILE A 20 -15.13 15.54 9.23
C ILE A 20 -15.96 14.27 9.16
N TYR A 21 -17.28 14.38 8.96
CA TYR A 21 -18.17 13.23 8.83
C TYR A 21 -17.70 12.27 7.72
N PHE A 22 -17.51 12.78 6.50
CA PHE A 22 -17.06 11.96 5.37
C PHE A 22 -15.64 11.40 5.55
N SER A 23 -14.73 12.14 6.16
CA SER A 23 -13.39 11.64 6.47
C SER A 23 -13.40 10.54 7.55
N SER A 24 -14.38 10.57 8.45
CA SER A 24 -14.54 9.56 9.50
C SER A 24 -15.10 8.23 8.96
N THR A 25 -15.88 8.28 7.88
CA THR A 25 -16.45 7.07 7.26
C THR A 25 -15.51 6.44 6.23
N MET A 26 -14.67 7.22 5.56
CA MET A 26 -13.76 6.73 4.53
C MET A 26 -12.40 7.43 4.58
N VAL A 27 -11.33 6.65 4.78
CA VAL A 27 -9.95 7.16 4.88
C VAL A 27 -9.55 7.98 3.66
N ARG A 28 -9.96 7.59 2.45
CA ARG A 28 -9.64 8.32 1.20
C ARG A 28 -10.17 9.75 1.20
N LEU A 29 -11.29 10.00 1.87
CA LEU A 29 -11.91 11.33 1.96
C LEU A 29 -11.22 12.24 2.99
N SER A 30 -10.24 11.74 3.76
CA SER A 30 -9.39 12.57 4.62
C SER A 30 -8.61 13.63 3.82
N THR A 31 -8.25 13.33 2.57
CA THR A 31 -7.61 14.28 1.66
C THR A 31 -8.51 15.47 1.34
N LEU A 32 -9.83 15.25 1.24
CA LEU A 32 -10.83 16.31 1.05
C LEU A 32 -11.07 17.11 2.33
N ALA A 33 -10.87 16.51 3.49
CA ALA A 33 -10.97 17.20 4.78
C ALA A 33 -9.74 18.07 5.09
N ALA A 34 -8.58 17.76 4.51
CA ALA A 34 -7.33 18.47 4.81
C ALA A 34 -7.42 20.00 4.64
N PRO A 35 -7.96 20.56 3.53
CA PRO A 35 -8.13 22.01 3.40
C PRO A 35 -9.07 22.61 4.46
N GLY A 36 -10.17 21.91 4.79
CA GLY A 36 -11.13 22.38 5.78
C GLY A 36 -10.54 22.42 7.18
N VAL A 37 -9.83 21.37 7.57
CA VAL A 37 -9.10 21.30 8.84
C VAL A 37 -8.00 22.37 8.89
N ALA A 38 -7.26 22.58 7.81
CA ALA A 38 -6.20 23.60 7.75
C ALA A 38 -6.75 25.02 7.94
N VAL A 39 -7.86 25.37 7.28
CA VAL A 39 -8.51 26.69 7.43
C VAL A 39 -9.05 26.87 8.86
N MET A 40 -9.72 25.86 9.42
CA MET A 40 -10.26 25.92 10.77
C MET A 40 -9.15 26.00 11.84
N ALA A 41 -8.08 25.24 11.68
CA ALA A 41 -6.90 25.30 12.53
C ALA A 41 -6.21 26.66 12.45
N GLY A 42 -6.07 27.22 11.24
CA GLY A 42 -5.52 28.56 11.03
C GLY A 42 -6.35 29.66 11.70
N LEU A 43 -7.68 29.61 11.58
CA LEU A 43 -8.58 30.55 12.26
C LEU A 43 -8.53 30.41 13.79
N GLY A 44 -8.50 29.18 14.29
CA GLY A 44 -8.35 28.90 15.72
C GLY A 44 -7.04 29.47 16.27
N LEU A 45 -5.93 29.23 15.57
CA LEU A 45 -4.62 29.75 15.92
C LEU A 45 -4.59 31.29 15.87
N ALA A 46 -5.20 31.91 14.85
CA ALA A 46 -5.27 33.36 14.74
C ALA A 46 -6.06 34.02 15.89
N GLU A 47 -7.16 33.41 16.34
CA GLU A 47 -7.93 33.91 17.49
C GLU A 47 -7.18 33.75 18.81
N ILE A 48 -6.46 32.63 18.99
CA ILE A 48 -5.60 32.37 20.15
C ILE A 48 -4.48 33.42 20.20
N LEU A 49 -3.73 33.58 19.11
CA LEU A 49 -2.63 34.56 19.01
C LEU A 49 -3.13 36.00 19.14
N GLY A 50 -4.27 36.33 18.53
CA GLY A 50 -4.91 37.65 18.66
C GLY A 50 -5.39 37.93 20.09
N GLY A 51 -5.87 36.89 20.80
CA GLY A 51 -6.18 36.94 22.23
C GLY A 51 -4.95 37.29 23.06
N PHE A 52 -3.83 36.59 22.85
CA PHE A 52 -2.56 36.88 23.51
C PHE A 52 -2.04 38.29 23.21
N ALA A 53 -2.08 38.73 21.95
CA ALA A 53 -1.64 40.07 21.57
C ALA A 53 -2.44 41.18 22.29
N ARG A 54 -3.77 41.00 22.43
CA ARG A 54 -4.62 41.93 23.19
C ARG A 54 -4.29 41.89 24.68
N ALA A 55 -4.13 40.70 25.24
CA ALA A 55 -3.71 40.49 26.62
C ALA A 55 -2.38 41.20 26.94
N MET A 56 -1.37 41.09 26.07
CA MET A 56 -0.09 41.80 26.24
C MET A 56 -0.26 43.32 26.19
N LYS A 57 -1.10 43.84 25.28
CA LYS A 57 -1.40 45.29 25.22
C LYS A 57 -2.11 45.78 26.49
N LEU A 58 -3.05 45.01 27.03
CA LEU A 58 -3.75 45.32 28.28
C LEU A 58 -2.87 45.18 29.52
N ALA A 59 -1.89 44.27 29.52
CA ALA A 59 -0.88 44.19 30.58
C ALA A 59 0.08 45.39 30.58
N SER A 60 0.35 45.96 29.40
CA SER A 60 1.17 47.17 29.24
C SER A 60 0.40 48.46 29.60
N ALA A 61 -0.92 48.49 29.36
CA ALA A 61 -1.79 49.57 29.81
C ALA A 61 -2.12 49.39 31.30
N LYS A 62 -1.57 50.24 32.18
CA LYS A 62 -1.78 50.24 33.65
C LYS A 62 -3.26 50.31 34.07
N THR A 63 -3.98 49.21 33.95
CA THR A 63 -5.41 49.12 34.29
C THR A 63 -5.59 47.99 35.28
N LYS A 64 -6.25 48.29 36.42
CA LYS A 64 -6.50 47.37 37.53
C LYS A 64 -7.40 46.20 37.10
N ILE A 65 -6.80 45.15 36.54
CA ILE A 65 -7.46 43.86 36.30
C ILE A 65 -6.76 42.84 37.20
N LYS A 66 -7.52 41.91 37.80
CA LYS A 66 -7.03 40.86 38.70
C LYS A 66 -5.75 40.23 38.13
N PRO A 67 -4.68 40.08 38.93
CA PRO A 67 -3.37 39.68 38.43
C PRO A 67 -3.43 38.21 38.02
N VAL A 68 -3.73 37.95 36.76
CA VAL A 68 -3.31 36.70 36.12
C VAL A 68 -1.78 36.77 36.08
N GLY A 69 -1.10 35.82 36.70
CA GLY A 69 0.35 35.83 36.83
C GLY A 69 1.03 35.98 35.46
N ILE A 70 2.10 36.78 35.41
CA ILE A 70 2.93 36.98 34.21
C ILE A 70 3.37 35.65 33.61
N GLU A 71 3.55 34.63 34.46
CA GLU A 71 3.83 33.25 34.08
C GLU A 71 2.82 32.71 33.06
N TYR A 72 1.51 32.95 33.20
CA TYR A 72 0.52 32.47 32.24
C TYR A 72 0.58 33.22 30.90
N TYR A 73 0.91 34.52 30.90
CA TYR A 73 1.02 35.30 29.67
C TYR A 73 2.25 34.95 28.84
N VAL A 74 3.31 34.44 29.47
CA VAL A 74 4.58 34.09 28.80
C VAL A 74 4.66 32.58 28.53
N LEU A 75 4.28 31.75 29.51
CA LEU A 75 4.37 30.28 29.42
C LEU A 75 3.39 29.73 28.38
N THR A 76 2.16 30.23 28.28
CA THR A 76 1.17 29.66 27.35
C THR A 76 1.53 29.90 25.87
N PRO A 77 1.96 31.11 25.43
CA PRO A 77 2.45 31.29 24.07
C PRO A 77 3.70 30.45 23.75
N ILE A 78 4.65 30.36 24.69
CA ILE A 78 5.85 29.54 24.54
C ILE A 78 5.48 28.06 24.38
N LEU A 79 4.52 27.57 25.17
CA LEU A 79 4.05 26.19 25.10
C LEU A 79 3.32 25.91 23.78
N VAL A 80 2.45 26.83 23.32
CA VAL A 80 1.76 26.70 22.02
C VAL A 80 2.76 26.69 20.87
N VAL A 81 3.71 27.62 20.85
CA VAL A 81 4.76 27.68 19.82
C VAL A 81 5.67 26.44 19.90
N GLY A 82 6.02 26.00 21.11
CA GLY A 82 6.82 24.80 21.34
C GLY A 82 6.17 23.53 20.80
N ILE A 83 4.87 23.33 21.04
CA ILE A 83 4.11 22.19 20.49
C ILE A 83 4.06 22.25 18.96
N LEU A 84 3.85 23.44 18.37
CA LEU A 84 3.84 23.60 16.92
C LEU A 84 5.20 23.30 16.30
N ILE A 85 6.28 23.77 16.92
CA ILE A 85 7.65 23.50 16.47
C ILE A 85 7.94 21.99 16.56
N LEU A 86 7.61 21.34 17.68
CA LEU A 86 7.75 19.89 17.85
C LEU A 86 6.98 19.09 16.78
N GLY A 87 5.82 19.58 16.34
CA GLY A 87 5.04 18.96 15.27
C GLY A 87 5.63 19.10 13.86
N ILE A 88 6.60 20.00 13.66
CA ILE A 88 7.23 20.25 12.34
C ILE A 88 8.66 19.72 12.29
N VAL A 89 9.39 19.69 13.41
CA VAL A 89 10.80 19.30 13.45
C VAL A 89 10.99 17.87 12.93
N PRO A 90 11.75 17.67 11.83
CA PRO A 90 12.06 16.34 11.30
C PRO A 90 12.78 15.47 12.34
N GLY A 91 12.45 14.18 12.37
CA GLY A 91 13.10 13.17 13.21
C GLY A 91 14.60 13.01 12.92
N ALA A 92 15.07 13.47 11.75
CA ALA A 92 16.48 13.54 11.39
C ALA A 92 17.33 14.34 12.40
N TYR A 93 16.74 15.27 13.15
CA TYR A 93 17.40 16.01 14.24
C TYR A 93 17.48 15.24 15.57
N GLY A 94 17.23 13.93 15.57
CA GLY A 94 17.40 13.06 16.75
C GLY A 94 16.12 12.80 17.55
N LEU A 95 14.95 13.25 17.07
CA LEU A 95 13.66 12.95 17.68
C LEU A 95 13.17 11.56 17.24
N ARG A 96 13.31 10.55 18.10
CA ARG A 96 12.88 9.16 17.83
C ARG A 96 11.39 9.01 17.51
N TYR A 97 10.54 9.90 18.01
CA TYR A 97 9.09 9.89 17.82
C TYR A 97 8.63 11.20 17.20
N SER A 98 9.25 11.62 16.09
CA SER A 98 8.75 12.78 15.35
C SER A 98 7.44 12.43 14.63
N ILE A 99 6.40 13.20 14.90
CA ILE A 99 5.12 13.20 14.15
C ILE A 99 5.20 14.29 13.05
N SER A 100 6.40 14.52 12.51
CA SER A 100 6.59 15.57 11.51
C SER A 100 5.87 15.18 10.23
N ALA A 101 5.01 16.08 9.76
CA ALA A 101 4.38 15.96 8.45
C ALA A 101 5.42 15.86 7.32
N ILE A 102 6.63 16.42 7.52
CA ILE A 102 7.74 16.35 6.56
C ILE A 102 8.25 14.91 6.46
N ASP A 103 8.44 14.21 7.58
CA ASP A 103 8.94 12.83 7.59
C ASP A 103 7.92 11.85 6.99
N VAL A 104 6.62 12.12 7.16
CA VAL A 104 5.55 11.33 6.53
C VAL A 104 5.52 11.58 5.02
N GLY A 105 5.72 12.84 4.59
CA GLY A 105 5.81 13.21 3.18
C GLY A 105 7.09 12.71 2.49
N TYR A 106 8.18 12.51 3.23
CA TYR A 106 9.45 12.04 2.69
C TYR A 106 9.50 10.50 2.57
N THR A 107 8.50 9.94 1.91
CA THR A 107 8.45 8.52 1.56
C THR A 107 8.69 8.34 0.07
N PRO A 108 9.48 7.34 -0.34
CA PRO A 108 9.72 7.08 -1.77
C PRO A 108 8.39 6.73 -2.47
N PRO A 109 8.26 7.05 -3.78
CA PRO A 109 7.09 6.62 -4.56
C PRO A 109 6.92 5.11 -4.50
N THR A 110 5.68 4.63 -4.51
CA THR A 110 5.36 3.21 -4.29
C THR A 110 6.03 2.28 -5.29
N ILE A 111 6.17 2.67 -6.56
CA ILE A 111 6.89 1.86 -7.55
C ILE A 111 8.39 1.70 -7.23
N VAL A 112 8.98 2.71 -6.58
CA VAL A 112 10.39 2.71 -6.17
C VAL A 112 10.59 1.89 -4.90
N SER A 113 9.62 1.84 -4.00
CA SER A 113 9.63 0.98 -2.79
C SER A 113 9.00 -0.40 -3.02
N ALA A 114 8.76 -0.79 -4.27
CA ALA A 114 8.09 -2.04 -4.64
C ALA A 114 6.75 -2.28 -3.95
N SER A 115 5.92 -1.24 -3.80
CA SER A 115 4.62 -1.28 -3.12
C SER A 115 4.68 -1.70 -1.64
N THR A 116 5.86 -1.60 -1.02
CA THR A 116 6.06 -1.92 0.40
C THR A 116 6.11 -0.64 1.24
N PRO A 117 5.84 -0.72 2.57
CA PRO A 117 5.97 0.42 3.47
C PRO A 117 7.43 0.78 3.81
N PHE A 118 8.42 0.17 3.15
CA PHE A 118 9.82 0.45 3.41
C PHE A 118 10.17 1.86 2.90
N ARG A 119 10.89 2.63 3.73
CA ARG A 119 11.40 3.96 3.38
C ARG A 119 12.74 3.87 2.64
N MET A 120 12.82 2.98 1.66
CA MET A 120 14.02 2.75 0.87
C MET A 120 13.67 2.34 -0.56
N ALA A 121 14.61 2.54 -1.48
CA ALA A 121 14.45 2.10 -2.87
C ALA A 121 14.68 0.59 -2.97
N ILE A 122 13.70 -0.11 -3.54
CA ILE A 122 13.72 -1.54 -3.86
C ILE A 122 13.40 -1.65 -5.35
N PRO A 123 14.41 -1.65 -6.24
CA PRO A 123 14.21 -1.47 -7.68
C PRO A 123 13.66 -2.72 -8.39
N ALA A 124 12.91 -3.59 -7.71
CA ALA A 124 12.37 -4.82 -8.28
C ALA A 124 11.45 -4.54 -9.48
N TRP A 125 10.47 -3.65 -9.31
CA TRP A 125 9.54 -3.30 -10.38
C TRP A 125 10.21 -2.53 -11.52
N LEU A 126 11.05 -1.54 -11.22
CA LEU A 126 11.71 -0.74 -12.25
C LEU A 126 12.61 -1.61 -13.15
N LYS A 127 13.44 -2.48 -12.57
CA LYS A 127 14.27 -3.43 -13.32
C LYS A 127 13.42 -4.35 -14.20
N THR A 128 12.33 -4.88 -13.64
CA THR A 128 11.45 -5.82 -14.33
C THR A 128 10.74 -5.17 -15.51
N LEU A 129 10.21 -3.96 -15.33
CA LEU A 129 9.48 -3.25 -16.37
C LEU A 129 10.43 -2.80 -17.50
N GLU A 130 11.67 -2.40 -17.17
CA GLU A 130 12.70 -2.12 -18.16
C GLU A 130 13.11 -3.37 -18.95
N TRP A 131 13.33 -4.50 -18.26
CA TRP A 131 13.63 -5.79 -18.89
C TRP A 131 12.50 -6.23 -19.81
N MET A 132 11.25 -6.15 -19.33
CA MET A 132 10.04 -6.48 -20.09
C MET A 132 9.95 -5.65 -21.38
N ARG A 133 10.21 -4.34 -21.27
CA ARG A 133 10.16 -3.42 -22.41
C ARG A 133 11.20 -3.73 -23.47
N THR A 134 12.37 -4.22 -23.08
CA THR A 134 13.54 -4.41 -23.95
C THR A 134 13.67 -5.83 -24.51
N ASN A 135 13.21 -6.85 -23.78
CA ASN A 135 13.44 -8.27 -24.12
C ASN A 135 12.20 -8.98 -24.66
N LEU A 136 10.99 -8.60 -24.22
CA LEU A 136 9.78 -9.27 -24.71
C LEU A 136 9.40 -8.80 -26.13
N PRO A 137 8.73 -9.62 -26.94
CA PRO A 137 8.22 -9.16 -28.23
C PRO A 137 7.10 -8.12 -28.02
N LYS A 138 6.82 -7.29 -29.04
CA LYS A 138 5.90 -6.13 -28.91
C LYS A 138 4.44 -6.55 -28.72
N ASP A 139 4.08 -7.72 -29.22
CA ASP A 139 2.78 -8.38 -29.11
C ASP A 139 2.67 -9.27 -27.86
N ALA A 140 3.68 -9.27 -26.98
CA ALA A 140 3.59 -9.99 -25.71
C ALA A 140 2.45 -9.44 -24.84
N VAL A 141 1.51 -10.33 -24.53
CA VAL A 141 0.42 -10.09 -23.59
C VAL A 141 0.77 -10.70 -22.24
N ILE A 142 0.68 -9.89 -21.18
CA ILE A 142 1.06 -10.25 -19.81
C ILE A 142 -0.19 -10.48 -18.97
N ALA A 143 -0.32 -11.69 -18.42
CA ALA A 143 -1.28 -12.00 -17.37
C ALA A 143 -0.66 -11.66 -16.00
N CYS A 144 -1.27 -10.73 -15.27
CA CYS A 144 -0.85 -10.37 -13.92
C CYS A 144 -2.08 -10.04 -13.07
N TRP A 145 -1.90 -9.91 -11.76
CA TRP A 145 -2.96 -9.35 -10.92
C TRP A 145 -3.27 -7.91 -11.32
N TRP A 146 -4.54 -7.51 -11.17
CA TRP A 146 -5.05 -6.24 -11.69
C TRP A 146 -4.36 -5.01 -11.09
N ASP A 147 -3.82 -5.11 -9.87
CA ASP A 147 -3.05 -4.05 -9.20
C ASP A 147 -1.87 -3.52 -10.02
N TYR A 148 -1.29 -4.34 -10.90
CA TYR A 148 -0.06 -4.02 -11.62
C TYR A 148 -0.27 -3.67 -13.09
N GLY A 149 -1.48 -3.79 -13.61
CA GLY A 149 -1.76 -3.67 -15.05
C GLY A 149 -1.32 -2.33 -15.66
N TYR A 150 -1.51 -1.23 -14.92
CA TYR A 150 -1.01 0.07 -15.38
C TYR A 150 0.52 0.17 -15.40
N TRP A 151 1.23 -0.47 -14.49
CA TRP A 151 2.70 -0.47 -14.53
C TRP A 151 3.22 -1.22 -15.74
N VAL A 152 2.63 -2.38 -16.03
CA VAL A 152 2.94 -3.18 -17.22
C VAL A 152 2.67 -2.40 -18.50
N THR A 153 1.50 -1.76 -18.59
CA THR A 153 1.09 -1.02 -19.80
C THR A 153 1.91 0.25 -20.00
N ILE A 154 2.06 1.09 -18.97
CA ILE A 154 2.67 2.43 -19.11
C ILE A 154 4.20 2.36 -19.13
N LEU A 155 4.81 1.60 -18.22
CA LEU A 155 6.28 1.55 -18.08
C LEU A 155 6.88 0.34 -18.80
N GLY A 156 6.23 -0.82 -18.70
CA GLY A 156 6.64 -2.03 -19.42
C GLY A 156 6.37 -1.95 -20.93
N ASN A 157 5.48 -1.05 -21.37
CA ASN A 157 5.04 -0.91 -22.76
C ASN A 157 4.58 -2.26 -23.36
N ARG A 158 3.82 -3.04 -22.59
CA ARG A 158 3.24 -4.33 -23.00
C ARG A 158 1.77 -4.39 -22.61
N THR A 159 1.00 -5.17 -23.35
CA THR A 159 -0.44 -5.31 -23.09
C THR A 159 -0.66 -6.13 -21.83
N SER A 160 -1.39 -5.59 -20.85
CA SER A 160 -1.91 -6.37 -19.71
C SER A 160 -3.34 -6.83 -19.97
N ILE A 161 -3.71 -8.02 -19.49
CA ILE A 161 -5.07 -8.57 -19.66
C ILE A 161 -6.10 -7.83 -18.79
N VAL A 162 -5.71 -7.50 -17.56
CA VAL A 162 -6.53 -6.77 -16.58
C VAL A 162 -5.76 -5.57 -16.03
N ASP A 163 -6.46 -4.57 -15.51
CA ASP A 163 -5.88 -3.32 -15.00
C ASP A 163 -6.60 -2.75 -13.76
N ASN A 164 -6.03 -1.68 -13.20
CA ASN A 164 -6.54 -1.04 -12.00
C ASN A 164 -7.85 -0.26 -12.21
N ALA A 165 -8.37 -0.13 -13.43
CA ALA A 165 -9.69 0.47 -13.65
C ALA A 165 -10.81 -0.48 -13.23
N THR A 166 -10.55 -1.79 -13.21
CA THR A 166 -11.48 -2.83 -12.79
C THR A 166 -12.84 -2.74 -13.48
N LEU A 167 -12.86 -2.40 -14.77
CA LEU A 167 -14.09 -2.20 -15.54
C LEU A 167 -14.81 -3.50 -15.89
N ASN A 168 -14.08 -4.62 -15.95
CA ASN A 168 -14.62 -5.95 -16.25
C ASN A 168 -14.26 -6.95 -15.14
N SER A 169 -15.14 -7.08 -14.16
CA SER A 169 -14.94 -7.96 -12.99
C SER A 169 -14.84 -9.44 -13.39
N THR A 170 -15.59 -9.88 -14.40
CA THR A 170 -15.58 -11.27 -14.85
C THR A 170 -14.21 -11.69 -15.38
N GLN A 171 -13.51 -10.80 -16.10
CA GLN A 171 -12.16 -11.08 -16.56
C GLN A 171 -11.15 -11.16 -15.39
N ILE A 172 -11.35 -10.36 -14.34
CA ILE A 172 -10.54 -10.44 -13.12
C ILE A 172 -10.81 -11.75 -12.38
N GLY A 173 -12.08 -12.17 -12.32
CA GLY A 173 -12.48 -13.48 -11.80
C GLY A 173 -11.83 -14.64 -12.55
N GLU A 174 -11.81 -14.61 -13.89
CA GLU A 174 -11.14 -15.65 -14.70
C GLU A 174 -9.63 -15.72 -14.41
N ILE A 175 -8.95 -14.57 -14.27
CA ILE A 175 -7.52 -14.53 -13.89
C ILE A 175 -7.31 -15.04 -12.46
N GLY A 176 -8.16 -14.65 -11.51
CA GLY A 176 -8.11 -15.14 -10.13
C GLY A 176 -8.32 -16.65 -10.07
N TYR A 177 -9.30 -17.16 -10.83
CA TYR A 177 -9.57 -18.58 -10.95
C TYR A 177 -8.39 -19.34 -11.58
N ALA A 178 -7.75 -18.79 -12.62
CA ALA A 178 -6.55 -19.38 -13.21
C ALA A 178 -5.41 -19.49 -12.18
N PHE A 179 -5.15 -18.45 -11.40
CA PHE A 179 -4.14 -18.50 -10.35
C PHE A 179 -4.43 -19.53 -9.24
N MET A 180 -5.70 -19.69 -8.88
CA MET A 180 -6.14 -20.61 -7.81
C MET A 180 -6.41 -22.04 -8.30
N SER A 181 -6.41 -22.28 -9.61
CA SER A 181 -6.62 -23.61 -10.19
C SER A 181 -5.30 -24.35 -10.43
N ASN A 182 -5.40 -25.65 -10.75
CA ASN A 182 -4.25 -26.44 -11.16
C ASN A 182 -3.62 -25.95 -12.48
N GLU A 183 -2.38 -26.37 -12.71
CA GLU A 183 -1.57 -25.94 -13.85
C GLU A 183 -2.30 -26.08 -15.20
N THR A 184 -2.95 -27.22 -15.44
CA THR A 184 -3.64 -27.51 -16.70
C THR A 184 -4.83 -26.59 -16.95
N VAL A 185 -5.60 -26.28 -15.91
CA VAL A 185 -6.75 -25.37 -16.03
C VAL A 185 -6.27 -23.94 -16.20
N ALA A 186 -5.28 -23.51 -15.40
CA ALA A 186 -4.67 -22.20 -15.51
C ALA A 186 -4.11 -21.94 -16.92
N TYR A 187 -3.35 -22.91 -17.46
CA TYR A 187 -2.84 -22.86 -18.83
C TYR A 187 -3.94 -22.64 -19.87
N LYS A 188 -5.04 -23.40 -19.80
CA LYS A 188 -6.18 -23.26 -20.72
C LYS A 188 -6.82 -21.87 -20.64
N ILE A 189 -6.98 -21.33 -19.43
CA ILE A 189 -7.60 -20.01 -19.23
C ILE A 189 -6.67 -18.91 -19.75
N PHE A 190 -5.38 -18.95 -19.40
CA PHE A 190 -4.41 -17.96 -19.86
C PHE A 190 -4.29 -17.97 -21.39
N LYS A 191 -4.28 -19.15 -22.04
CA LYS A 191 -4.30 -19.26 -23.50
C LYS A 191 -5.61 -18.74 -24.10
N LYS A 192 -6.77 -19.04 -23.50
CA LYS A 192 -8.08 -18.50 -23.91
C LYS A 192 -8.09 -16.96 -23.88
N LEU A 193 -7.43 -16.36 -22.89
CA LEU A 193 -7.29 -14.92 -22.73
C LEU A 193 -6.17 -14.30 -23.61
N GLY A 194 -5.46 -15.11 -24.40
CA GLY A 194 -4.39 -14.66 -25.28
C GLY A 194 -3.08 -14.29 -24.55
N ALA A 195 -2.89 -14.76 -23.31
CA ALA A 195 -1.67 -14.51 -22.55
C ALA A 195 -0.47 -15.21 -23.20
N THR A 196 0.68 -14.53 -23.20
CA THR A 196 1.98 -15.09 -23.59
C THR A 196 2.89 -15.32 -22.39
N HIS A 197 2.76 -14.45 -21.37
CA HIS A 197 3.56 -14.49 -20.16
C HIS A 197 2.67 -14.30 -18.93
N VAL A 198 3.07 -14.87 -17.81
CA VAL A 198 2.46 -14.67 -16.49
C VAL A 198 3.47 -13.95 -15.59
N LEU A 199 3.01 -12.90 -14.92
CA LEU A 199 3.81 -12.13 -13.96
C LEU A 199 3.25 -12.34 -12.56
N ILE A 200 4.14 -12.65 -11.61
CA ILE A 200 3.83 -12.67 -10.18
C ILE A 200 4.78 -11.76 -9.40
N PHE A 201 4.27 -11.18 -8.33
CA PHE A 201 5.01 -10.32 -7.43
C PHE A 201 5.01 -10.89 -6.02
N VAL A 202 6.19 -11.08 -5.43
CA VAL A 202 6.35 -11.71 -4.11
C VAL A 202 7.20 -10.85 -3.20
N THR A 203 6.77 -10.66 -1.95
CA THR A 203 7.55 -9.95 -0.93
C THR A 203 7.94 -10.85 0.24
N HIS A 204 9.20 -10.76 0.67
CA HIS A 204 9.72 -11.53 1.79
C HIS A 204 10.87 -10.82 2.48
N VAL A 205 11.17 -11.24 3.71
CA VAL A 205 12.39 -10.86 4.43
C VAL A 205 13.29 -12.08 4.54
N SER A 206 14.57 -11.93 4.22
CA SER A 206 15.55 -13.02 4.26
C SER A 206 16.42 -12.95 5.52
N TYR A 207 16.66 -14.11 6.12
CA TYR A 207 17.57 -14.34 7.23
C TYR A 207 18.51 -15.48 6.83
N GLY A 208 19.62 -15.15 6.15
CA GLY A 208 20.51 -16.15 5.58
C GLY A 208 19.84 -16.90 4.43
N GLN A 209 19.72 -18.22 4.54
CA GLN A 209 19.03 -19.09 3.57
C GLN A 209 17.55 -19.35 3.92
N GLU A 210 17.02 -18.66 4.93
CA GLU A 210 15.61 -18.72 5.30
C GLU A 210 14.93 -17.41 4.89
N ALA A 211 13.66 -17.49 4.48
CA ALA A 211 12.84 -16.33 4.21
C ALA A 211 11.53 -16.38 5.01
N ARG A 212 10.92 -15.22 5.19
CA ARG A 212 9.55 -15.09 5.71
C ARG A 212 8.77 -14.17 4.78
N LEU A 213 7.65 -14.65 4.27
CA LEU A 213 6.75 -13.86 3.42
C LEU A 213 6.17 -12.67 4.20
N LEU A 214 6.11 -11.51 3.55
CA LEU A 214 5.61 -10.26 4.15
C LEU A 214 4.13 -10.01 3.86
N GLY A 215 3.61 -10.56 2.74
CA GLY A 215 2.19 -10.46 2.38
C GLY A 215 1.81 -9.15 1.68
N TYR A 216 2.77 -8.37 1.18
CA TYR A 216 2.49 -7.16 0.39
C TYR A 216 2.31 -7.45 -1.11
N GLY A 217 2.76 -8.61 -1.59
CA GLY A 217 2.58 -9.05 -2.97
C GLY A 217 1.42 -10.04 -3.14
N ASP A 218 1.50 -10.85 -4.19
CA ASP A 218 0.49 -11.84 -4.56
C ASP A 218 0.38 -12.95 -3.50
N GLU A 219 1.45 -13.20 -2.76
CA GLU A 219 1.48 -14.12 -1.62
C GLU A 219 0.58 -13.70 -0.46
N GLY A 220 0.20 -12.42 -0.37
CA GLY A 220 -0.80 -11.92 0.58
C GLY A 220 -2.16 -11.67 -0.03
N LYS A 221 -2.26 -11.62 -1.36
CA LYS A 221 -3.48 -11.24 -2.09
C LYS A 221 -4.23 -12.43 -2.69
N TRP A 222 -3.65 -13.62 -2.71
CA TRP A 222 -4.29 -14.84 -3.23
C TRP A 222 -5.70 -15.09 -2.68
N ILE A 223 -5.96 -14.71 -1.42
CA ILE A 223 -7.30 -14.84 -0.82
C ILE A 223 -8.36 -13.98 -1.53
N TRP A 224 -7.96 -12.79 -2.00
CA TRP A 224 -8.83 -11.93 -2.80
C TRP A 224 -9.00 -12.47 -4.21
N MET A 225 -7.97 -13.12 -4.77
CA MET A 225 -8.09 -13.81 -6.05
C MET A 225 -9.14 -14.93 -5.98
N LEU A 226 -9.13 -15.70 -4.89
CA LEU A 226 -10.13 -16.74 -4.62
C LEU A 226 -11.54 -16.16 -4.46
N ARG A 227 -11.71 -15.17 -3.60
CA ARG A 227 -13.04 -14.58 -3.32
C ARG A 227 -13.66 -13.90 -4.54
N ILE A 228 -12.85 -13.23 -5.37
CA ILE A 228 -13.34 -12.62 -6.61
C ILE A 228 -13.72 -13.70 -7.62
N ALA A 229 -12.95 -14.79 -7.73
CA ALA A 229 -13.31 -15.91 -8.57
C ALA A 229 -14.63 -16.57 -8.13
N GLU A 230 -14.83 -16.76 -6.82
CA GLU A 230 -16.09 -17.26 -6.26
C GLU A 230 -17.26 -16.33 -6.54
N GLN A 231 -17.08 -15.01 -6.36
CA GLN A 231 -18.10 -14.00 -6.63
C GLN A 231 -18.55 -13.99 -8.10
N GLU A 232 -17.63 -14.24 -9.04
CA GLU A 232 -17.92 -14.31 -10.48
C GLU A 232 -18.47 -15.69 -10.93
N GLY A 233 -18.73 -16.61 -9.99
CA GLY A 233 -19.45 -17.86 -10.22
C GLY A 233 -18.59 -19.11 -10.39
N HIS A 234 -17.31 -19.07 -10.02
CA HIS A 234 -16.48 -20.27 -9.97
C HIS A 234 -16.69 -21.05 -8.66
N GLU A 235 -16.94 -22.35 -8.76
CA GLU A 235 -17.10 -23.22 -7.59
C GLU A 235 -15.74 -23.47 -6.91
N ILE A 236 -15.40 -22.67 -5.91
CA ILE A 236 -14.21 -22.83 -5.05
C ILE A 236 -14.65 -22.66 -3.59
N ASN A 237 -14.24 -23.59 -2.72
CA ASN A 237 -14.46 -23.46 -1.29
C ASN A 237 -13.25 -22.81 -0.60
N GLU A 238 -13.43 -21.63 0.00
CA GLU A 238 -12.38 -20.89 0.73
C GLU A 238 -11.78 -21.71 1.89
N GLU A 239 -12.59 -22.52 2.57
CA GLU A 239 -12.18 -23.30 3.75
C GLU A 239 -11.09 -24.35 3.44
N GLU A 240 -10.98 -24.78 2.18
CA GLU A 240 -9.97 -25.76 1.76
C GLU A 240 -8.56 -25.16 1.64
N TYR A 241 -8.48 -23.84 1.45
CA TYR A 241 -7.23 -23.11 1.24
C TYR A 241 -6.76 -22.37 2.50
N LEU A 242 -7.63 -22.20 3.49
CA LEU A 242 -7.36 -21.45 4.70
C LEU A 242 -7.32 -22.37 5.93
N THR A 243 -6.25 -22.30 6.71
CA THR A 243 -6.22 -22.91 8.04
C THR A 243 -7.03 -22.08 9.05
N GLU A 244 -7.42 -22.65 10.18
CA GLU A 244 -8.09 -21.93 11.29
C GLU A 244 -7.32 -20.68 11.79
N ARG A 245 -6.01 -20.62 11.51
CA ARG A 245 -5.13 -19.50 11.87
C ARG A 245 -4.96 -18.46 10.75
N GLY A 246 -5.70 -18.60 9.64
CA GLY A 246 -5.61 -17.69 8.50
C GLY A 246 -4.37 -17.87 7.61
N ALA A 247 -3.63 -18.97 7.78
CA ALA A 247 -2.47 -19.28 6.93
C ALA A 247 -2.88 -20.21 5.76
N PRO A 248 -2.19 -20.13 4.60
CA PRO A 248 -2.46 -21.00 3.47
C PRO A 248 -2.22 -22.48 3.82
N THR A 249 -3.13 -23.36 3.41
CA THR A 249 -2.99 -24.82 3.58
C THR A 249 -1.97 -25.41 2.61
N ASN A 250 -1.61 -26.69 2.79
CA ASN A 250 -0.75 -27.39 1.83
C ASN A 250 -1.39 -27.45 0.44
N LYS A 251 -2.72 -27.50 0.35
CA LYS A 251 -3.47 -27.48 -0.91
C LYS A 251 -3.14 -26.25 -1.74
N PHE A 252 -3.07 -25.07 -1.11
CA PHE A 252 -2.64 -23.85 -1.80
C PHE A 252 -1.26 -24.03 -2.45
N TRP A 253 -0.27 -24.52 -1.70
CA TRP A 253 1.10 -24.63 -2.19
C TRP A 253 1.31 -25.72 -3.24
N SER A 254 0.57 -26.84 -3.14
CA SER A 254 0.78 -28.01 -3.99
C SER A 254 -0.14 -28.06 -5.21
N GLU A 255 -1.38 -27.58 -5.11
CA GLU A 255 -2.39 -27.77 -6.16
C GLU A 255 -2.69 -26.49 -6.96
N THR A 256 -2.37 -25.31 -6.44
CA THR A 256 -2.65 -24.04 -7.14
C THR A 256 -1.46 -23.60 -7.99
N THR A 257 -1.75 -23.02 -9.15
CA THR A 257 -0.73 -22.50 -10.06
C THR A 257 0.04 -21.36 -9.40
N LEU A 258 -0.64 -20.44 -8.71
CA LEU A 258 0.03 -19.36 -7.97
C LEU A 258 0.96 -19.89 -6.87
N GLY A 259 0.47 -20.83 -6.06
CA GLY A 259 1.26 -21.47 -5.02
C GLY A 259 2.49 -22.18 -5.58
N GLN A 260 2.38 -22.79 -6.77
CA GLN A 260 3.49 -23.42 -7.47
C GLN A 260 4.46 -22.41 -8.10
N LEU A 261 3.97 -21.31 -8.68
CA LEU A 261 4.79 -20.25 -9.26
C LEU A 261 5.62 -19.51 -8.21
N ILE A 262 5.11 -19.31 -6.99
CA ILE A 262 5.88 -18.67 -5.91
C ILE A 262 7.12 -19.52 -5.55
N PRO A 263 8.36 -19.03 -5.73
CA PRO A 263 9.56 -19.85 -5.50
C PRO A 263 9.87 -20.13 -4.02
N TYR A 264 9.27 -19.38 -3.10
CA TYR A 264 9.51 -19.51 -1.66
C TYR A 264 8.47 -20.45 -1.03
N LYS A 265 8.88 -21.68 -0.71
CA LYS A 265 7.99 -22.74 -0.20
C LYS A 265 8.09 -22.91 1.31
N PRO A 266 6.98 -23.21 2.01
CA PRO A 266 6.99 -23.46 3.43
C PRO A 266 7.79 -24.73 3.75
N THR A 267 8.76 -24.61 4.65
CA THR A 267 9.62 -25.68 5.17
C THR A 267 9.57 -25.62 6.69
N GLN A 268 9.34 -26.77 7.33
CA GLN A 268 9.38 -26.85 8.79
C GLN A 268 10.82 -27.09 9.25
N ILE A 269 11.35 -26.19 10.08
CA ILE A 269 12.65 -26.39 10.73
C ILE A 269 12.49 -27.16 12.04
N ALA A 270 13.57 -27.77 12.52
CA ALA A 270 13.60 -28.61 13.73
C ALA A 270 13.06 -27.91 15.01
N THR A 271 12.97 -26.57 15.00
CA THR A 271 12.41 -25.75 16.09
C THR A 271 10.88 -25.63 16.04
N GLY A 272 10.20 -26.26 15.08
CA GLY A 272 8.75 -26.21 14.91
C GLY A 272 8.22 -24.89 14.32
N ARG A 273 9.12 -24.01 13.85
CA ARG A 273 8.76 -22.79 13.11
C ARG A 273 8.68 -23.10 11.62
N THR A 274 7.70 -22.51 10.94
CA THR A 274 7.62 -22.53 9.48
C THR A 274 8.45 -21.40 8.91
N VAL A 275 9.45 -21.76 8.11
CA VAL A 275 10.30 -20.84 7.35
C VAL A 275 10.07 -21.08 5.86
N TYR A 276 10.41 -20.13 5.01
CA TYR A 276 10.26 -20.28 3.57
C TYR A 276 11.63 -20.45 2.92
N ALA A 277 11.83 -21.55 2.22
CA ALA A 277 13.06 -21.82 1.48
C ALA A 277 12.80 -21.61 -0.02
N TYR A 278 13.80 -21.06 -0.70
CA TYR A 278 13.80 -20.92 -2.16
C TYR A 278 13.89 -22.31 -2.80
N GLN A 279 12.80 -22.73 -3.41
CA GLN A 279 12.65 -23.95 -4.17
C GLN A 279 11.82 -23.65 -5.43
N LEU A 280 12.51 -23.50 -6.55
CA LEU A 280 11.85 -23.29 -7.82
C LEU A 280 11.07 -24.55 -8.22
N THR A 281 9.77 -24.38 -8.50
CA THR A 281 8.93 -25.47 -9.01
C THR A 281 9.04 -25.49 -10.53
N GLN A 282 9.36 -26.64 -11.11
CA GLN A 282 9.33 -26.82 -12.56
C GLN A 282 7.93 -27.19 -12.99
N LEU A 283 7.26 -26.27 -13.67
CA LEU A 283 5.96 -26.49 -14.30
C LEU A 283 6.17 -26.87 -15.76
N LYS A 284 5.25 -27.68 -16.30
CA LYS A 284 5.28 -28.12 -17.69
C LYS A 284 4.95 -26.98 -18.65
N HIS A 285 3.97 -26.16 -18.30
CA HIS A 285 3.41 -25.10 -19.15
C HIS A 285 3.89 -23.70 -18.80
N PHE A 286 4.66 -23.54 -17.71
CA PHE A 286 5.16 -22.23 -17.27
C PHE A 286 6.67 -22.29 -17.03
N LYS A 287 7.43 -21.63 -17.90
CA LYS A 287 8.89 -21.57 -17.83
C LYS A 287 9.34 -20.23 -17.29
N LEU A 288 10.10 -20.22 -16.21
CA LEU A 288 10.68 -18.99 -15.68
C LEU A 288 11.67 -18.39 -16.69
N VAL A 289 11.43 -17.14 -17.11
CA VAL A 289 12.31 -16.40 -18.05
C VAL A 289 13.01 -15.22 -17.41
N TYR A 290 12.48 -14.69 -16.30
CA TYR A 290 13.09 -13.56 -15.59
C TYR A 290 12.77 -13.57 -14.09
N GLU A 291 13.79 -13.23 -13.31
CA GLU A 291 13.72 -12.93 -11.87
C GLU A 291 14.44 -11.59 -11.65
N SER A 292 13.82 -10.69 -10.87
CA SER A 292 14.30 -9.32 -10.71
C SER A 292 15.66 -9.19 -10.00
N ASP A 293 15.97 -10.09 -9.06
CA ASP A 293 17.19 -10.08 -8.26
C ASP A 293 17.53 -11.50 -7.79
N ARG A 294 18.79 -11.75 -7.39
CA ARG A 294 19.20 -13.10 -6.94
C ARG A 294 18.42 -13.51 -5.68
N PRO A 295 18.14 -14.82 -5.47
CA PRO A 295 17.45 -15.29 -4.28
C PRO A 295 18.12 -14.78 -3.00
N TYR A 296 17.32 -14.33 -2.04
CA TYR A 296 17.72 -13.79 -0.73
C TYR A 296 18.53 -12.47 -0.75
N SER A 297 18.56 -11.74 -1.86
CA SER A 297 19.31 -10.48 -1.99
C SER A 297 18.44 -9.20 -1.87
N SER A 298 17.14 -9.33 -2.06
CA SER A 298 16.13 -8.24 -2.01
C SER A 298 14.98 -8.59 -1.06
N PHE A 299 14.11 -7.62 -0.78
CA PHE A 299 12.87 -7.80 -0.02
C PHE A 299 11.63 -8.02 -0.90
N ALA A 300 11.75 -7.73 -2.19
CA ALA A 300 10.66 -7.80 -3.15
C ALA A 300 11.17 -8.30 -4.48
N TYR A 301 10.40 -9.20 -5.10
CA TYR A 301 10.78 -9.90 -6.32
C TYR A 301 9.61 -9.91 -7.28
N VAL A 302 9.92 -9.68 -8.55
CA VAL A 302 8.98 -9.91 -9.63
C VAL A 302 9.52 -11.05 -10.48
N TYR A 303 8.66 -11.99 -10.79
CA TYR A 303 8.97 -13.15 -11.62
C TYR A 303 8.11 -13.10 -12.88
N ILE A 304 8.71 -13.42 -14.02
CA ILE A 304 8.01 -13.54 -15.30
C ILE A 304 8.21 -14.97 -15.81
N TYR A 305 7.08 -15.62 -16.10
CA TYR A 305 7.01 -16.95 -16.67
C TYR A 305 6.46 -16.87 -18.08
N GLU A 306 7.12 -17.52 -19.03
CA GLU A 306 6.64 -17.72 -20.38
C GLU A 306 5.69 -18.94 -20.41
N ILE A 307 4.57 -18.80 -21.11
CA ILE A 307 3.61 -19.89 -21.30
C ILE A 307 4.12 -20.75 -22.47
N VAL A 308 4.38 -22.02 -22.19
CA VAL A 308 4.91 -22.99 -23.17
C VAL A 308 3.91 -24.12 -23.43
N ASP A 309 3.83 -24.53 -24.70
CA ASP A 309 2.90 -25.56 -25.19
C ASP A 309 3.48 -26.98 -25.02
#